data_AF-A0A2N2PUP6-F1
#
_entry.id   AF-A0A2N2PUP6-F1
#
_cell.length_a   1.000
_cell.length_b   1.000
_cell.length_c   1.000
_cell.angle_alpha   90.00
_cell.angle_beta   90.00
_cell.angle_gamma   90.00
#
_symmetry.space_group_name_H-M   'P 1'
#
loop_
_entity.id
_entity.type
_entity.pdbx_description
1 polymer ?
#
loop_
_entity_poly.entity_id
_entity_poly.type
_entity_poly.pdbx_seq_one_letter_code
_entity_poly.pdbx_strand_id
1 'polypeptide(L)'
;MAGQLADARWGEEPGNYVNGLTAAFYKDMGSAVALLNLSEVALPRWMRVESPEHGRQYRALLEEHRRVVSRLGERNADEFRLLGHYRDFLSGHDLRAFFKFTGAYSVLLMSRMERGQWAPQFLINNLEVLIMGHDRKLKPILDAPGFRHIATAIRRSTVTPQYFKAKGQSRVYDIRYGLGTELLRQAAYPDRFIQALSEFMHAYNQENAQMNERYKGNPPVRRANITTEDIAEVVALIDEYGAQTVGNLLVAFGYAREPREPESEGGEAGNDDDDHSDADA
;
A
#
# COMPACT_ATOMS: atom_id res chain seq x y z
N MET A 1 23.36 -21.69 -5.70
CA MET A 1 24.34 -20.79 -5.06
C MET A 1 24.31 -19.46 -5.81
N ALA A 2 23.73 -18.41 -5.24
CA ALA A 2 23.96 -17.01 -5.61
C ALA A 2 23.15 -16.12 -4.64
N GLY A 3 23.78 -15.12 -4.02
CA GLY A 3 23.12 -14.19 -3.10
C GLY A 3 23.83 -14.00 -1.75
N GLN A 4 25.15 -14.02 -1.72
CA GLN A 4 25.88 -13.48 -0.57
C GLN A 4 25.98 -11.96 -0.72
N LEU A 5 25.70 -11.21 0.35
CA LEU A 5 25.84 -9.74 0.41
C LEU A 5 27.24 -9.24 0.00
N ALA A 6 28.23 -10.13 -0.02
CA ALA A 6 29.60 -9.86 -0.45
C ALA A 6 29.74 -9.53 -1.95
N ASP A 7 28.78 -9.91 -2.79
CA ASP A 7 28.82 -9.66 -4.24
C ASP A 7 28.24 -8.30 -4.63
N ALA A 8 27.60 -7.58 -3.70
CA ALA A 8 27.01 -6.27 -3.97
C ALA A 8 28.10 -5.19 -3.97
N ARG A 9 28.38 -4.60 -5.13
CA ARG A 9 29.23 -3.40 -5.22
C ARG A 9 28.40 -2.17 -4.83
N TRP A 10 28.89 -1.43 -3.85
CA TRP A 10 28.21 -0.25 -3.32
C TRP A 10 28.05 0.85 -4.38
N GLY A 11 26.87 1.47 -4.41
CA GLY A 11 26.55 2.59 -5.31
C GLY A 11 26.04 2.17 -6.68
N GLU A 12 25.92 0.87 -6.95
CA GLU A 12 25.38 0.31 -8.19
C GLU A 12 23.89 -0.05 -8.07
N GLU A 13 23.24 -0.24 -9.21
CA GLU A 13 21.81 -0.58 -9.36
C GLU A 13 21.64 -1.93 -10.06
N PRO A 14 20.53 -2.66 -9.85
CA PRO A 14 20.26 -3.91 -10.56
C PRO A 14 20.39 -3.78 -12.08
N GLY A 15 19.94 -2.65 -12.63
CA GLY A 15 20.04 -2.32 -14.06
C GLY A 15 21.46 -2.22 -14.62
N ASN A 16 22.49 -2.10 -13.76
CA ASN A 16 23.89 -2.11 -14.20
C ASN A 16 24.38 -3.52 -14.58
N TYR A 17 23.72 -4.56 -14.08
CA TYR A 17 24.10 -5.96 -14.27
C TYR A 17 23.20 -6.68 -15.28
N VAL A 18 21.91 -6.40 -15.24
CA VAL A 18 20.89 -7.05 -16.07
C VAL A 18 19.90 -5.98 -16.54
N ASN A 19 19.71 -5.87 -17.86
CA ASN A 19 18.79 -4.87 -18.42
C ASN A 19 17.31 -5.21 -18.18
N GLY A 20 16.98 -6.51 -18.16
CA GLY A 20 15.62 -6.98 -18.00
C GLY A 20 15.47 -8.46 -18.30
N LEU A 21 14.23 -8.92 -18.30
CA LEU A 21 13.81 -10.26 -18.69
C LEU A 21 12.96 -10.16 -19.95
N THR A 22 13.31 -10.93 -20.98
CA THR A 22 12.53 -11.05 -22.20
C THR A 22 11.79 -12.38 -22.19
N ALA A 23 10.47 -12.35 -22.34
CA ALA A 23 9.63 -13.52 -22.47
C ALA A 23 9.07 -13.62 -23.89
N ALA A 24 9.34 -14.74 -24.56
CA ALA A 24 8.83 -15.05 -25.88
C ALA A 24 7.67 -16.04 -25.76
N PHE A 25 6.49 -15.66 -26.24
CA PHE A 25 5.32 -16.53 -26.30
C PHE A 25 5.21 -17.14 -27.69
N TYR A 26 5.34 -18.46 -27.76
CA TYR A 26 5.21 -19.23 -28.98
C TYR A 26 3.89 -19.99 -28.98
N LYS A 27 3.26 -20.07 -30.15
CA LYS A 27 2.09 -20.93 -30.38
C LYS A 27 2.42 -21.97 -31.45
N ASP A 28 2.15 -23.22 -31.11
CA ASP A 28 2.19 -24.32 -32.06
C ASP A 28 0.99 -24.20 -33.04
N MET A 29 1.30 -24.16 -34.33
CA MET A 29 0.35 -24.12 -35.45
C MET A 29 0.31 -25.46 -36.21
N GLY A 30 0.80 -26.54 -35.60
CA GLY A 30 0.83 -27.90 -36.13
C GLY A 30 2.02 -28.16 -37.07
N SER A 31 2.17 -27.35 -38.12
CA SER A 31 3.29 -27.47 -39.08
C SER A 31 4.44 -26.47 -38.85
N ALA A 32 4.22 -25.47 -37.99
CA ALA A 32 5.19 -24.46 -37.62
C ALA A 32 4.93 -23.94 -36.21
N VAL A 33 5.97 -23.43 -35.55
CA VAL A 33 5.86 -22.69 -34.29
C VAL A 33 5.96 -21.20 -34.62
N ALA A 34 4.92 -20.43 -34.30
CA ALA A 34 4.90 -19.00 -34.52
C ALA A 34 5.23 -18.25 -33.22
N LEU A 35 6.15 -17.30 -33.29
CA LEU A 35 6.34 -16.31 -32.22
C LEU A 35 5.15 -15.35 -32.26
N LEU A 36 4.31 -15.39 -31.22
CA LEU A 36 3.12 -14.53 -31.13
C LEU A 36 3.39 -13.23 -30.38
N ASN A 37 4.26 -13.27 -29.36
CA ASN A 37 4.56 -12.11 -28.55
C ASN A 37 6.00 -12.17 -28.03
N LEU A 38 6.65 -11.01 -27.98
CA LEU A 38 7.89 -10.80 -27.27
C LEU A 38 7.65 -9.68 -26.26
N SER A 39 7.59 -10.02 -24.98
CA SER A 39 7.42 -9.06 -23.90
C SER A 39 8.74 -8.86 -23.15
N GLU A 40 9.01 -7.62 -22.77
CA GLU A 40 10.17 -7.27 -21.96
C GLU A 40 9.69 -6.72 -20.62
N VAL A 41 10.35 -7.14 -19.55
CA VAL A 41 10.22 -6.56 -18.21
C VAL A 41 11.59 -6.03 -17.81
N ALA A 42 11.76 -4.71 -17.82
CA ALA A 42 13.00 -4.07 -17.39
C ALA A 42 13.20 -4.25 -15.88
N LEU A 43 14.47 -4.31 -15.44
CA LEU A 43 14.76 -4.29 -14.01
C LEU A 43 14.73 -2.85 -13.45
N PRO A 44 14.17 -2.64 -12.25
CA PRO A 44 14.18 -1.36 -11.54
C PRO A 44 15.53 -0.63 -11.55
N ARG A 45 15.54 0.61 -12.05
CA ARG A 45 16.70 1.53 -12.05
C ARG A 45 16.61 2.61 -10.98
N TRP A 46 16.07 2.24 -9.83
CA TRP A 46 15.86 3.13 -8.66
C TRP A 46 16.29 2.48 -7.34
N MET A 47 16.74 1.22 -7.39
CA MET A 47 17.13 0.41 -6.23
C MET A 47 18.63 0.49 -5.98
N ARG A 48 19.13 1.66 -5.60
CA ARG A 48 20.57 1.88 -5.41
C ARG A 48 21.07 1.32 -4.07
N VAL A 49 21.95 0.33 -4.14
CA VAL A 49 22.48 -0.35 -2.95
C VAL A 49 23.75 0.36 -2.47
N GLU A 50 23.62 1.26 -1.50
CA GLU A 50 24.74 2.02 -0.92
C GLU A 50 25.21 1.45 0.42
N SER A 51 24.38 0.62 1.06
CA SER A 51 24.68 0.00 2.36
C SER A 51 24.04 -1.38 2.50
N PRO A 52 24.54 -2.24 3.42
CA PRO A 52 23.90 -3.53 3.70
C PRO A 52 22.44 -3.40 4.13
N GLU A 53 22.10 -2.26 4.73
CA GLU A 53 20.73 -1.94 5.14
C GLU A 53 19.81 -1.73 3.94
N HIS A 54 20.25 -1.00 2.90
CA HIS A 54 19.48 -0.88 1.66
C HIS A 54 19.20 -2.27 1.05
N GLY A 55 20.21 -3.16 1.04
CA GLY A 55 20.03 -4.53 0.55
C GLY A 55 18.93 -5.30 1.31
N ARG A 56 18.87 -5.16 2.64
CA ARG A 56 17.81 -5.77 3.46
C ARG A 56 16.44 -5.15 3.20
N GLN A 57 16.36 -3.83 3.14
CA GLN A 57 15.13 -3.08 2.87
C GLN A 57 14.54 -3.45 1.51
N TYR A 58 15.37 -3.49 0.47
CA TYR A 58 14.97 -3.90 -0.87
C TYR A 58 14.51 -5.35 -0.94
N ARG A 59 15.18 -6.26 -0.24
CA ARG A 59 14.71 -7.65 -0.15
C ARG A 59 13.34 -7.74 0.52
N ALA A 60 13.12 -7.00 1.61
CA ALA A 60 11.84 -6.98 2.31
C ALA A 60 10.70 -6.42 1.42
N LEU A 61 10.98 -5.32 0.70
CA LEU A 61 10.09 -4.71 -0.28
C LEU A 61 9.73 -5.70 -1.39
N LEU A 62 10.72 -6.35 -2.01
CA LEU A 62 10.48 -7.32 -3.09
C LEU A 62 9.66 -8.52 -2.63
N GLU A 63 9.93 -9.04 -1.42
CA GLU A 63 9.15 -10.13 -0.84
C GLU A 63 7.70 -9.73 -0.58
N GLU A 64 7.45 -8.52 -0.10
CA GLU A 64 6.11 -7.99 0.05
C GLU A 64 5.37 -7.88 -1.28
N HIS A 65 6.00 -7.27 -2.27
CA HIS A 65 5.44 -7.13 -3.60
C HIS A 65 5.11 -8.49 -4.21
N ARG A 66 6.01 -9.49 -4.04
CA ARG A 66 5.76 -10.87 -4.45
C ARG A 66 4.51 -11.44 -3.79
N ARG A 67 4.34 -11.26 -2.47
CA ARG A 67 3.13 -11.72 -1.74
C ARG A 67 1.86 -11.05 -2.25
N VAL A 68 1.91 -9.75 -2.57
CA VAL A 68 0.76 -9.00 -3.11
C VAL A 68 0.38 -9.49 -4.50
N VAL A 69 1.34 -9.57 -5.40
CA VAL A 69 1.12 -9.86 -6.81
C VAL A 69 0.80 -11.34 -7.05
N SER A 70 1.41 -12.26 -6.29
CA SER A 70 1.13 -13.69 -6.41
C SER A 70 -0.31 -14.08 -6.01
N ARG A 71 -1.06 -13.15 -5.43
CA ARG A 71 -2.47 -13.31 -5.06
C ARG A 71 -3.43 -12.72 -6.09
N LEU A 72 -2.92 -12.21 -7.21
CA LEU A 72 -3.72 -11.73 -8.33
C LEU A 72 -3.79 -12.81 -9.40
N GLY A 73 -4.99 -13.02 -9.96
CA GLY A 73 -5.24 -13.99 -11.02
C GLY A 73 -5.61 -13.34 -12.35
N GLU A 74 -5.25 -13.99 -13.45
CA GLU A 74 -5.57 -13.52 -14.80
C GLU A 74 -7.01 -13.84 -15.24
N ARG A 75 -7.71 -14.69 -14.49
CA ARG A 75 -9.09 -15.12 -14.81
C ARG A 75 -10.14 -14.03 -14.52
N ASN A 76 -9.79 -13.06 -13.67
CA ASN A 76 -10.66 -11.94 -13.32
C ASN A 76 -10.14 -10.68 -14.01
N ALA A 77 -11.02 -9.96 -14.72
CA ALA A 77 -10.63 -8.78 -15.51
C ALA A 77 -10.06 -7.62 -14.65
N ASP A 78 -10.52 -7.46 -13.41
CA ASP A 78 -10.01 -6.42 -12.49
C ASP A 78 -8.61 -6.77 -11.99
N GLU A 79 -8.40 -8.03 -11.60
CA GLU A 79 -7.08 -8.52 -11.15
C GLU A 79 -6.06 -8.55 -12.30
N PHE A 80 -6.51 -8.90 -13.52
CA PHE A 80 -5.70 -8.80 -14.72
C PHE A 80 -5.28 -7.36 -15.02
N ARG A 81 -6.19 -6.37 -14.86
CA ARG A 81 -5.85 -4.94 -15.00
C ARG A 81 -4.83 -4.49 -13.95
N LEU A 82 -4.95 -4.98 -12.71
CA LEU A 82 -3.94 -4.73 -11.66
C LEU A 82 -2.56 -5.29 -12.05
N LEU A 83 -2.49 -6.51 -12.58
CA LEU A 83 -1.24 -7.08 -13.10
C LEU A 83 -0.64 -6.22 -14.21
N GLY A 84 -1.49 -5.67 -15.10
CA GLY A 84 -1.07 -4.69 -16.11
C GLY A 84 -0.42 -3.44 -15.51
N HIS A 85 -1.08 -2.77 -14.57
CA HIS A 85 -0.52 -1.60 -13.89
C HIS A 85 0.78 -1.91 -13.17
N TYR A 86 0.87 -3.07 -12.53
CA TYR A 86 2.07 -3.51 -11.83
C TYR A 86 3.25 -3.76 -12.79
N ARG A 87 2.99 -4.41 -13.93
CA ARG A 87 4.00 -4.62 -14.98
C ARG A 87 4.49 -3.29 -15.55
N ASP A 88 3.57 -2.36 -15.81
CA ASP A 88 3.90 -1.04 -16.33
C ASP A 88 4.73 -0.24 -15.32
N PHE A 89 4.46 -0.39 -14.02
CA PHE A 89 5.29 0.17 -12.95
C PHE A 89 6.72 -0.37 -12.97
N LEU A 90 6.89 -1.69 -13.02
CA LEU A 90 8.22 -2.31 -13.06
C LEU A 90 9.03 -1.85 -14.28
N SER A 91 8.38 -1.80 -15.44
CA SER A 91 9.04 -1.56 -16.74
C SER A 91 9.25 -0.08 -17.03
N GLY A 92 8.34 0.78 -16.59
CA GLY A 92 8.35 2.21 -16.91
C GLY A 92 9.11 3.09 -15.92
N HIS A 93 9.54 2.52 -14.78
CA HIS A 93 10.15 3.26 -13.67
C HIS A 93 9.29 4.46 -13.19
N ASP A 94 7.97 4.38 -13.34
CA ASP A 94 7.04 5.49 -13.16
C ASP A 94 6.08 5.21 -11.99
N LEU A 95 6.16 6.07 -10.95
CA LEU A 95 5.27 6.01 -9.80
C LEU A 95 3.78 6.18 -10.18
N ARG A 96 3.45 6.81 -11.31
CA ARG A 96 2.06 6.93 -11.76
C ARG A 96 1.41 5.56 -12.01
N ALA A 97 2.16 4.60 -12.55
CA ALA A 97 1.66 3.24 -12.74
C ALA A 97 1.49 2.52 -11.39
N PHE A 98 2.40 2.76 -10.44
CA PHE A 98 2.26 2.27 -9.07
C PHE A 98 1.04 2.84 -8.37
N PHE A 99 0.77 4.13 -8.52
CA PHE A 99 -0.39 4.77 -7.90
C PHE A 99 -1.72 4.28 -8.49
N LYS A 100 -1.77 4.04 -9.80
CA LYS A 100 -2.91 3.34 -10.43
C LYS A 100 -3.10 1.95 -9.82
N PHE A 101 -2.00 1.22 -9.61
CA PHE A 101 -2.05 -0.06 -8.94
C PHE A 101 -2.59 0.05 -7.51
N THR A 102 -2.01 0.91 -6.65
CA THR A 102 -2.42 1.02 -5.25
C THR A 102 -3.86 1.51 -5.09
N GLY A 103 -4.30 2.46 -5.92
CA GLY A 103 -5.68 2.94 -5.92
C GLY A 103 -6.70 1.89 -6.36
N ALA A 104 -6.39 1.08 -7.38
CA ALA A 104 -7.25 -0.05 -7.75
C ALA A 104 -7.16 -1.19 -6.72
N TYR A 105 -5.98 -1.41 -6.14
CA TYR A 105 -5.74 -2.46 -5.16
C TYR A 105 -6.46 -2.19 -3.84
N SER A 106 -6.61 -0.92 -3.43
CA SER A 106 -7.39 -0.58 -2.22
C SER A 106 -8.85 -1.02 -2.34
N VAL A 107 -9.43 -0.98 -3.55
CA VAL A 107 -10.79 -1.47 -3.80
C VAL A 107 -10.85 -2.99 -3.69
N LEU A 108 -9.90 -3.69 -4.33
CA LEU A 108 -9.80 -5.15 -4.26
C LEU A 108 -9.57 -5.63 -2.82
N LEU A 109 -8.70 -4.96 -2.07
CA LEU A 109 -8.39 -5.23 -0.67
C LEU A 109 -9.66 -5.16 0.18
N MET A 110 -10.41 -4.06 0.10
CA MET A 110 -11.66 -3.91 0.84
C MET A 110 -12.69 -4.97 0.46
N SER A 111 -12.82 -5.28 -0.83
CA SER A 111 -13.73 -6.31 -1.32
C SER A 111 -13.38 -7.72 -0.82
N ARG A 112 -12.09 -8.08 -0.80
CA ARG A 112 -11.63 -9.37 -0.27
C ARG A 112 -11.88 -9.45 1.24
N MET A 113 -11.51 -8.41 1.99
CA MET A 113 -11.73 -8.39 3.44
C MET A 113 -13.21 -8.45 3.80
N GLU A 114 -14.10 -7.86 3.00
CA GLU A 114 -15.54 -7.97 3.17
C GLU A 114 -16.06 -9.40 3.01
N ARG A 115 -15.49 -10.16 2.07
CA ARG A 115 -15.79 -11.59 1.87
C ARG A 115 -15.07 -12.52 2.84
N GLY A 116 -14.38 -11.99 3.86
CA GLY A 116 -13.55 -12.80 4.76
C GLY A 116 -12.32 -13.41 4.10
N GLN A 117 -11.96 -12.96 2.89
CA GLN A 117 -10.80 -13.45 2.16
C GLN A 117 -9.55 -12.69 2.59
N TRP A 118 -8.48 -13.43 2.87
CA TRP A 118 -7.19 -12.83 3.17
C TRP A 118 -6.61 -12.09 1.95
N ALA A 119 -6.18 -10.86 2.17
CA ALA A 119 -5.47 -10.06 1.18
C ALA A 119 -4.28 -9.36 1.87
N PRO A 120 -3.06 -9.49 1.33
CA PRO A 120 -1.89 -8.83 1.88
C PRO A 120 -2.01 -7.30 1.73
N GLN A 121 -1.43 -6.56 2.67
CA GLN A 121 -1.28 -5.12 2.59
C GLN A 121 0.19 -4.77 2.37
N PHE A 122 0.45 -3.66 1.72
CA PHE A 122 1.78 -3.05 1.74
C PHE A 122 2.13 -2.58 3.15
N LEU A 123 3.41 -2.58 3.50
CA LEU A 123 3.90 -2.01 4.74
C LEU A 123 4.33 -0.56 4.51
N ILE A 124 4.03 0.30 5.47
CA ILE A 124 4.39 1.73 5.42
C ILE A 124 5.89 1.90 5.15
N ASN A 125 6.76 1.22 5.90
CA ASN A 125 8.21 1.33 5.73
C ASN A 125 8.68 0.88 4.34
N ASN A 126 8.04 -0.14 3.75
CA ASN A 126 8.39 -0.60 2.40
C ASN A 126 7.93 0.40 1.34
N LEU A 127 6.77 1.03 1.52
CA LEU A 127 6.34 2.14 0.68
C LEU A 127 7.29 3.33 0.77
N GLU A 128 7.76 3.70 1.97
CA GLU A 128 8.75 4.77 2.13
C GLU A 128 10.03 4.46 1.36
N VAL A 129 10.57 3.25 1.50
CA VAL A 129 11.76 2.81 0.74
C VAL A 129 11.52 2.88 -0.77
N LEU A 130 10.34 2.46 -1.24
CA LEU A 130 9.96 2.51 -2.65
C LEU A 130 9.91 3.96 -3.16
N ILE A 131 9.15 4.81 -2.48
CA ILE A 131 8.96 6.22 -2.88
C ILE A 131 10.29 6.96 -2.85
N MET A 132 11.09 6.80 -1.81
CA MET A 132 12.40 7.44 -1.66
C MET A 132 13.45 6.92 -2.66
N GLY A 133 13.32 5.67 -3.10
CA GLY A 133 14.13 5.11 -4.17
C GLY A 133 13.82 5.77 -5.52
N HIS A 134 12.54 6.01 -5.81
CA HIS A 134 12.09 6.63 -7.07
C HIS A 134 12.29 8.15 -7.12
N ASP A 135 11.85 8.86 -6.09
CA ASP A 135 11.90 10.32 -6.07
C ASP A 135 12.12 10.87 -4.65
N ARG A 136 13.37 11.22 -4.36
CA ARG A 136 13.76 11.81 -3.07
C ARG A 136 13.09 13.16 -2.79
N LYS A 137 12.55 13.85 -3.80
CA LYS A 137 11.84 15.13 -3.62
C LYS A 137 10.52 14.96 -2.88
N LEU A 138 9.99 13.74 -2.82
CA LEU A 138 8.75 13.43 -2.10
C LEU A 138 8.97 13.23 -0.59
N LYS A 139 10.23 13.24 -0.12
CA LYS A 139 10.56 13.10 1.31
C LYS A 139 9.79 14.08 2.21
N PRO A 140 9.65 15.37 1.89
CA PRO A 140 8.93 16.31 2.76
C PRO A 140 7.47 15.93 2.98
N ILE A 141 6.80 15.35 1.96
CA ILE A 141 5.44 14.80 2.13
C ILE A 141 5.44 13.66 3.16
N LEU A 142 6.42 12.76 3.07
CA LEU A 142 6.49 11.60 3.95
C LEU A 142 6.89 11.97 5.38
N ASP A 143 7.64 13.06 5.57
CA ASP A 143 8.06 13.55 6.90
C ASP A 143 7.00 14.45 7.57
N ALA A 144 6.06 15.01 6.81
CA ALA A 144 4.99 15.87 7.29
C ALA A 144 4.04 15.14 8.27
N PRO A 145 3.94 15.60 9.54
CA PRO A 145 3.03 15.00 10.51
C PRO A 145 1.57 14.99 10.06
N GLY A 146 1.09 16.09 9.46
CA GLY A 146 -0.27 16.22 8.96
C GLY A 146 -0.60 15.20 7.88
N PHE A 147 0.33 14.95 6.95
CA PHE A 147 0.17 13.88 5.96
C PHE A 147 0.03 12.51 6.65
N ARG A 148 0.90 12.19 7.62
CA ARG A 148 0.87 10.91 8.36
C ARG A 148 -0.41 10.75 9.18
N HIS A 149 -0.89 11.81 9.82
CA HIS A 149 -2.13 11.81 10.60
C HIS A 149 -3.33 11.55 9.69
N ILE A 150 -3.43 12.21 8.53
CA ILE A 150 -4.52 11.99 7.58
C ILE A 150 -4.45 10.58 6.99
N ALA A 151 -3.28 10.09 6.58
CA ALA A 151 -3.13 8.72 6.10
C ALA A 151 -3.57 7.69 7.18
N THR A 152 -3.19 7.95 8.43
CA THR A 152 -3.61 7.12 9.57
C THR A 152 -5.13 7.17 9.78
N ALA A 153 -5.76 8.34 9.65
CA ALA A 153 -7.20 8.47 9.74
C ALA A 153 -7.92 7.71 8.62
N ILE A 154 -7.43 7.79 7.36
CA ILE A 154 -7.95 7.01 6.22
C ILE A 154 -7.92 5.51 6.56
N ARG A 155 -6.78 5.01 7.04
CA ARG A 155 -6.62 3.60 7.48
C ARG A 155 -7.62 3.22 8.56
N ARG A 156 -7.73 4.08 9.58
CA ARG A 156 -8.63 3.88 10.71
C ARG A 156 -10.10 3.97 10.33
N SER A 157 -10.45 4.58 9.20
CA SER A 157 -11.82 4.64 8.66
C SER A 157 -12.13 3.56 7.62
N THR A 158 -11.15 2.78 7.18
CA THR A 158 -11.30 1.83 6.07
C THR A 158 -10.88 0.43 6.49
N VAL A 159 -9.58 0.16 6.41
CA VAL A 159 -9.01 -1.18 6.58
C VAL A 159 -9.09 -1.64 8.03
N THR A 160 -8.83 -0.77 9.01
CA THR A 160 -8.82 -1.17 10.43
C THR A 160 -10.19 -1.66 10.92
N PRO A 161 -11.31 -0.93 10.71
CA PRO A 161 -12.61 -1.42 11.16
C PRO A 161 -13.07 -2.65 10.36
N GLN A 162 -12.69 -2.75 9.08
CA GLN A 162 -12.97 -3.92 8.26
C GLN A 162 -12.21 -5.17 8.77
N TYR A 163 -10.98 -4.99 9.24
CA TYR A 163 -10.21 -6.06 9.89
C TYR A 163 -10.88 -6.53 11.19
N PHE A 164 -11.31 -5.61 12.05
CA PHE A 164 -12.04 -5.95 13.27
C PHE A 164 -13.35 -6.69 12.98
N LYS A 165 -14.10 -6.25 11.96
CA LYS A 165 -15.31 -6.96 11.48
C LYS A 165 -14.99 -8.39 11.06
N ALA A 166 -13.93 -8.60 10.28
CA ALA A 166 -13.53 -9.93 9.81
C ALA A 166 -13.07 -10.86 10.95
N LYS A 167 -12.59 -10.30 12.07
CA LYS A 167 -12.21 -11.03 13.29
C LYS A 167 -13.36 -11.23 14.28
N GLY A 168 -14.60 -10.87 13.92
CA GLY A 168 -15.75 -10.99 14.82
C GLY A 168 -15.71 -10.04 16.02
N GLN A 169 -14.82 -9.03 16.00
CA GLN A 169 -14.71 -8.04 17.07
C GLN A 169 -15.78 -6.96 16.91
N SER A 170 -16.23 -6.39 18.04
CA SER A 170 -17.26 -5.35 18.05
C SER A 170 -16.84 -4.14 17.21
N ARG A 171 -17.68 -3.78 16.24
CA ARG A 171 -17.45 -2.63 15.38
C ARG A 171 -17.76 -1.35 16.15
N VAL A 172 -16.72 -0.72 16.68
CA VAL A 172 -16.83 0.59 17.36
C VAL A 172 -17.14 1.71 16.37
N TYR A 173 -16.66 1.59 15.13
CA TYR A 173 -16.74 2.66 14.13
C TYR A 173 -17.13 2.14 12.75
N ASP A 174 -17.72 3.01 11.93
CA ASP A 174 -18.18 2.69 10.60
C ASP A 174 -17.03 2.56 9.59
N ILE A 175 -17.26 1.73 8.57
CA ILE A 175 -16.33 1.47 7.47
C ILE A 175 -16.70 2.38 6.30
N ARG A 176 -15.76 3.22 5.87
CA ARG A 176 -15.95 4.16 4.76
C ARG A 176 -15.53 3.53 3.43
N TYR A 177 -16.40 2.72 2.87
CA TYR A 177 -16.19 2.13 1.55
C TYR A 177 -16.07 3.22 0.48
N GLY A 178 -15.18 3.01 -0.49
CA GLY A 178 -14.97 3.95 -1.62
C GLY A 178 -14.21 5.22 -1.28
N LEU A 179 -13.78 5.45 -0.03
CA LEU A 179 -13.05 6.65 0.38
C LEU A 179 -11.81 6.91 -0.48
N GLY A 180 -10.95 5.90 -0.68
CA GLY A 180 -9.77 6.02 -1.55
C GLY A 180 -10.14 6.43 -2.98
N THR A 181 -11.13 5.79 -3.59
CA THR A 181 -11.60 6.10 -4.95
C THR A 181 -12.11 7.54 -5.05
N GLU A 182 -12.87 7.99 -4.07
CA GLU A 182 -13.40 9.35 -4.03
C GLU A 182 -12.26 10.38 -3.91
N LEU A 183 -11.31 10.17 -2.99
CA LEU A 183 -10.15 11.04 -2.84
C LEU A 183 -9.34 11.14 -4.13
N LEU A 184 -9.04 10.01 -4.79
CA LEU A 184 -8.30 10.00 -6.06
C LEU A 184 -9.07 10.69 -7.18
N ARG A 185 -10.39 10.54 -7.24
CA ARG A 185 -11.25 11.20 -8.22
C ARG A 185 -11.21 12.72 -8.05
N GLN A 186 -11.25 13.19 -6.80
CA GLN A 186 -11.23 14.62 -6.48
C GLN A 186 -9.84 15.24 -6.60
N ALA A 187 -8.78 14.45 -6.38
CA ALA A 187 -7.38 14.86 -6.55
C ALA A 187 -7.03 15.37 -7.96
N ALA A 188 -7.90 15.16 -8.96
CA ALA A 188 -7.77 15.77 -10.27
C ALA A 188 -7.90 17.32 -10.23
N TYR A 189 -8.53 17.88 -9.21
CA TYR A 189 -8.74 19.32 -9.04
C TYR A 189 -8.41 19.73 -7.60
N PRO A 190 -7.39 20.59 -7.36
CA PRO A 190 -6.94 20.94 -6.01
C PRO A 190 -8.06 21.39 -5.06
N ASP A 191 -8.92 22.32 -5.49
CA ASP A 191 -10.02 22.83 -4.65
C ASP A 191 -11.00 21.73 -4.23
N ARG A 192 -11.33 20.83 -5.17
CA ARG A 192 -12.23 19.70 -4.89
C ARG A 192 -11.58 18.68 -3.97
N PHE A 193 -10.27 18.49 -4.10
CA PHE A 193 -9.53 17.59 -3.24
C PHE A 193 -9.45 18.13 -1.80
N ILE A 194 -9.13 19.41 -1.63
CA ILE A 194 -9.12 20.09 -0.33
C ILE A 194 -10.51 20.06 0.31
N GLN A 195 -11.57 20.28 -0.48
CA GLN A 195 -12.95 20.14 0.00
C GLN A 195 -13.23 18.71 0.49
N ALA A 196 -12.89 17.69 -0.30
CA ALA A 196 -13.09 16.29 0.07
C ALA A 196 -12.31 15.88 1.34
N LEU A 197 -11.09 16.39 1.51
CA LEU A 197 -10.30 16.18 2.73
C LEU A 197 -10.93 16.87 3.95
N SER A 198 -11.46 18.08 3.77
CA SER A 198 -12.13 18.84 4.83
C SER A 198 -13.43 18.17 5.28
N GLU A 199 -14.23 17.67 4.33
CA GLU A 199 -15.44 16.89 4.60
C GLU A 199 -15.10 15.57 5.31
N PHE A 200 -14.05 14.87 4.85
CA PHE A 200 -13.55 13.67 5.52
C PHE A 200 -13.14 13.96 6.96
N MET A 201 -12.34 15.00 7.19
CA MET A 201 -11.92 15.43 8.53
C MET A 201 -13.13 15.70 9.44
N HIS A 202 -14.08 16.51 8.97
CA HIS A 202 -15.24 16.88 9.77
C HIS A 202 -16.03 15.63 10.20
N ALA A 203 -16.35 14.77 9.24
CA ALA A 203 -17.08 13.54 9.52
C ALA A 203 -16.28 12.57 10.40
N TYR A 204 -14.95 12.51 10.25
CA TYR A 204 -14.08 11.65 11.06
C TYR A 204 -14.03 12.10 12.52
N ASN A 205 -13.79 13.39 12.75
CA ASN A 205 -13.75 13.97 14.09
C ASN A 205 -15.13 13.93 14.77
N GLN A 206 -16.22 14.12 14.01
CA GLN A 206 -17.58 13.99 14.52
C GLN A 206 -17.85 12.56 15.02
N GLU A 207 -17.46 11.55 14.23
CA GLU A 207 -17.58 10.13 14.63
C GLU A 207 -16.77 9.84 15.90
N ASN A 208 -15.53 10.35 15.98
CA ASN A 208 -14.70 10.21 17.18
C ASN A 208 -15.38 10.84 18.41
N ALA A 209 -15.95 12.03 18.28
CA ALA A 209 -16.64 12.71 19.38
C ALA A 209 -17.87 11.93 19.85
N GLN A 210 -18.70 11.44 18.91
CA GLN A 210 -19.87 10.62 19.21
C GLN A 210 -19.50 9.33 19.95
N MET A 211 -18.44 8.64 19.53
CA MET A 211 -17.99 7.43 20.23
C MET A 211 -17.40 7.77 21.60
N ASN A 212 -16.67 8.87 21.72
CA ASN A 212 -16.15 9.30 23.00
C ASN A 212 -17.28 9.59 24.00
N GLU A 213 -18.35 10.23 23.56
CA GLU A 213 -19.56 10.47 24.37
C GLU A 213 -20.26 9.15 24.74
N ARG A 214 -20.52 8.29 23.74
CA ARG A 214 -21.17 6.99 23.93
C ARG A 214 -20.47 6.11 24.96
N TYR A 215 -19.14 6.17 24.99
CA TYR A 215 -18.30 5.40 25.90
C TYR A 215 -17.74 6.21 27.08
N LYS A 216 -18.36 7.38 27.40
CA LYS A 216 -18.02 8.22 28.57
C LYS A 216 -16.52 8.52 28.72
N GLY A 217 -15.84 8.86 27.62
CA GLY A 217 -14.41 9.17 27.65
C GLY A 217 -13.49 7.98 27.40
N ASN A 218 -14.01 6.75 27.31
CA ASN A 218 -13.18 5.55 27.21
C ASN A 218 -13.67 4.55 26.15
N PRO A 219 -13.64 4.91 24.84
CA PRO A 219 -14.00 3.99 23.78
C PRO A 219 -13.02 2.81 23.72
N PRO A 220 -13.50 1.58 23.38
CA PRO A 220 -12.64 0.39 23.29
C PRO A 220 -11.47 0.56 22.32
N VAL A 221 -11.68 1.37 21.27
CA VAL A 221 -10.65 1.76 20.30
C VAL A 221 -10.59 3.27 20.25
N ARG A 222 -9.46 3.86 20.64
CA ARG A 222 -9.24 5.31 20.58
C ARG A 222 -8.71 5.73 19.22
N ARG A 223 -9.21 6.85 18.69
CA ARG A 223 -8.74 7.51 17.46
C ARG A 223 -8.28 8.92 17.81
N ALA A 224 -7.12 9.33 17.28
CA ALA A 224 -6.70 10.71 17.34
C ALA A 224 -7.59 11.55 16.40
N ASN A 225 -7.85 12.81 16.74
CA ASN A 225 -8.51 13.72 15.83
C ASN A 225 -7.53 14.24 14.78
N ILE A 226 -8.05 14.58 13.60
CA ILE A 226 -7.33 15.38 12.62
C ILE A 226 -7.46 16.84 13.04
N THR A 227 -6.35 17.55 13.09
CA THR A 227 -6.28 18.96 13.50
C THR A 227 -6.34 19.90 12.30
N THR A 228 -6.58 21.19 12.57
CA THR A 228 -6.52 22.23 11.54
C THR A 228 -5.12 22.39 10.97
N GLU A 229 -4.10 22.17 11.80
CA GLU A 229 -2.69 22.17 11.44
C GLU A 229 -2.37 21.06 10.44
N ASP A 230 -2.94 19.86 10.65
CA ASP A 230 -2.75 18.73 9.72
C ASP A 230 -3.28 19.06 8.31
N ILE A 231 -4.45 19.72 8.23
CA ILE A 231 -5.02 20.15 6.95
C ILE A 231 -4.19 21.27 6.33
N ALA A 232 -3.77 22.27 7.10
CA ALA A 232 -2.96 23.37 6.60
C ALA A 232 -1.63 22.87 6.00
N GLU A 233 -0.99 21.90 6.65
CA GLU A 233 0.23 21.28 6.14
C GLU A 233 -0.04 20.53 4.83
N VAL A 234 -1.12 19.75 4.74
CA VAL A 234 -1.47 19.04 3.49
C VAL A 234 -1.86 20.00 2.36
N VAL A 235 -2.49 21.14 2.65
CA VAL A 235 -2.75 22.20 1.65
C VAL A 235 -1.43 22.74 1.11
N ALA A 236 -0.45 23.04 1.98
CA ALA A 236 0.86 23.50 1.53
C ALA A 236 1.58 22.45 0.66
N LEU A 237 1.47 21.15 1.00
CA LEU A 237 1.99 20.07 0.19
C LEU A 237 1.27 19.95 -1.17
N ILE A 238 -0.03 20.22 -1.23
CA ILE A 238 -0.79 20.23 -2.50
C ILE A 238 -0.31 21.36 -3.40
N ASP A 239 -0.07 22.55 -2.84
CA ASP A 239 0.43 23.70 -3.59
C ASP A 239 1.83 23.43 -4.17
N GLU A 240 2.70 22.71 -3.42
CA GLU A 240 4.06 22.41 -3.85
C GLU A 240 4.17 21.20 -4.79
N TYR A 241 3.47 20.11 -4.50
CA TYR A 241 3.64 18.82 -5.19
C TYR A 241 2.47 18.42 -6.09
N GLY A 242 1.37 19.17 -6.04
CA GLY A 242 0.14 18.90 -6.77
C GLY A 242 -0.80 17.92 -6.08
N ALA A 243 -2.10 18.19 -6.18
CA ALA A 243 -3.15 17.39 -5.54
C ALA A 243 -3.13 15.91 -5.93
N GLN A 244 -2.84 15.59 -7.20
CA GLN A 244 -2.76 14.20 -7.65
C GLN A 244 -1.64 13.43 -6.94
N THR A 245 -0.47 14.02 -6.78
CA THR A 245 0.67 13.37 -6.11
C THR A 245 0.34 13.10 -4.64
N VAL A 246 -0.12 14.12 -3.93
CA VAL A 246 -0.48 14.03 -2.51
C VAL A 246 -1.63 13.06 -2.29
N GLY A 247 -2.67 13.11 -3.12
CA GLY A 247 -3.82 12.21 -3.05
C GLY A 247 -3.46 10.74 -3.29
N ASN A 248 -2.62 10.48 -4.29
CA ASN A 248 -2.12 9.12 -4.54
C ASN A 248 -1.31 8.57 -3.36
N LEU A 249 -0.43 9.40 -2.78
CA LEU A 249 0.35 9.02 -1.60
C LEU A 249 -0.56 8.79 -0.37
N LEU A 250 -1.52 9.68 -0.10
CA LEU A 250 -2.47 9.50 1.01
C LEU A 250 -3.25 8.19 0.89
N VAL A 251 -3.67 7.81 -0.31
CA VAL A 251 -4.38 6.53 -0.52
C VAL A 251 -3.41 5.35 -0.40
N ALA A 252 -2.22 5.41 -0.98
CA ALA A 252 -1.23 4.32 -0.84
C ALA A 252 -0.90 4.05 0.63
N PHE A 253 -0.57 5.10 1.40
CA PHE A 253 -0.23 4.99 2.82
C PHE A 253 -1.46 4.74 3.73
N GLY A 254 -2.63 5.25 3.34
CA GLY A 254 -3.88 5.06 4.07
C GLY A 254 -4.45 3.64 3.97
N TYR A 255 -4.05 2.85 2.98
CA TYR A 255 -4.41 1.44 2.88
C TYR A 255 -3.24 0.49 3.19
N ALA A 256 -2.06 1.03 3.50
CA ALA A 256 -0.90 0.29 3.96
C ALA A 256 -0.98 0.00 5.46
N ARG A 257 -0.34 -1.08 5.89
CA ARG A 257 -0.30 -1.50 7.29
C ARG A 257 0.97 -0.99 7.97
N GLU A 258 0.85 -0.63 9.24
CA GLU A 258 2.00 -0.44 10.12
C GLU A 258 2.75 -1.78 10.33
N PRO A 259 4.09 -1.78 10.34
CA PRO A 259 4.87 -2.95 10.75
C PRO A 259 4.44 -3.41 12.14
N ARG A 260 4.40 -4.73 12.37
CA ARG A 260 4.35 -5.23 13.74
C ARG A 260 5.72 -5.00 14.35
N GLU A 261 5.77 -4.35 15.50
CA GLU A 261 6.94 -4.47 16.36
C GLU A 261 7.10 -5.97 16.70
N PRO A 262 8.28 -6.56 16.51
CA PRO A 262 8.53 -7.89 17.03
C PRO A 262 8.31 -7.80 18.55
N GLU A 263 7.40 -8.62 19.06
CA GLU A 263 7.20 -8.74 20.50
C GLU A 263 8.57 -8.99 21.12
N SER A 264 9.02 -8.04 21.95
CA SER A 264 10.17 -8.26 22.81
C SER A 264 9.82 -9.47 23.69
N GLU A 265 10.47 -10.61 23.43
CA GLU A 265 10.37 -11.79 24.28
C GLU A 265 10.68 -11.38 25.73
N GLY A 266 9.62 -11.24 26.52
CA GLY A 266 9.73 -10.72 27.89
C GLY A 266 8.40 -10.27 28.46
N GLY A 267 7.50 -11.22 28.77
CA GLY A 267 6.37 -10.97 29.67
C GLY A 267 5.11 -11.76 29.37
N GLU A 268 5.06 -12.99 29.91
CA GLU A 268 3.87 -13.80 30.19
C GLU A 268 2.92 -14.16 29.03
N ALA A 269 3.07 -15.41 28.61
CA ALA A 269 2.16 -16.14 27.73
C ALA A 269 0.72 -16.12 28.26
N GLY A 270 -0.15 -15.37 27.59
CA GLY A 270 -1.56 -15.71 27.48
C GLY A 270 -1.71 -16.71 26.33
N ASN A 271 -1.97 -17.98 26.67
CA ASN A 271 -2.27 -19.06 25.74
C ASN A 271 -3.27 -18.62 24.66
N ASP A 272 -2.86 -18.68 23.40
CA ASP A 272 -3.74 -18.97 22.26
C ASP A 272 -3.06 -20.09 21.45
N ASP A 273 -3.26 -21.33 21.92
CA ASP A 273 -3.04 -22.53 21.13
C ASP A 273 -4.14 -22.59 20.05
N ASP A 274 -3.83 -22.21 18.81
CA ASP A 274 -4.64 -22.58 17.64
C ASP A 274 -4.04 -23.85 17.02
N ASP A 275 -4.47 -24.97 17.58
CA ASP A 275 -4.41 -26.30 16.99
C ASP A 275 -5.43 -26.36 15.82
N HIS A 276 -4.93 -26.37 14.58
CA HIS A 276 -5.71 -26.83 13.43
C HIS A 276 -5.32 -28.28 13.15
N SER A 277 -6.02 -29.19 13.82
CA SER A 277 -6.15 -30.57 13.37
C SER A 277 -7.24 -30.65 12.30
N ASP A 278 -6.81 -31.11 11.12
CA ASP A 278 -7.68 -31.65 10.09
C ASP A 278 -8.59 -32.74 10.66
N ALA A 279 -9.87 -32.71 10.28
CA ALA A 279 -10.70 -33.90 10.27
C ALA A 279 -11.76 -33.79 9.17
N ASP A 280 -11.55 -34.60 8.14
CA ASP A 280 -12.52 -35.02 7.14
C ASP A 280 -13.79 -35.61 7.80
N ALA A 281 -14.95 -35.26 7.23
CA ALA A 281 -16.13 -36.12 7.08
C ALA A 281 -17.05 -35.58 5.98
#